data_AF-A0A6G8QD30-F1
#
_entry.id   AF-A0A6G8QD30-F1
#
_cell.length_a   1.000
_cell.length_b   1.000
_cell.length_c   1.000
_cell.angle_alpha   90.00
_cell.angle_beta   90.00
_cell.angle_gamma   90.00
#
_symmetry.space_group_name_H-M   'P 1'
#
loop_
_entity.id
_entity.type
_entity.pdbx_description
1 polymer ?
#
loop_
_entity_poly.entity_id
_entity_poly.type
_entity_poly.pdbx_seq_one_letter_code
_entity_poly.pdbx_strand_id
1 'polypeptide(L)'
;MEVTRVVHAGVSAAGWPRAKLLREPLSWGALAAFLGAGLGLLGTIRRAILGDSFYVDPVVLLLAEVPGFVGEAFAMASLLGAVYLIWNVLGGTGRRLAFVGMASLALLLMGEAVGVASSIYWSTGDRWQGYAAFPFPGLEAAALYAIFFLPPVVLLPFTALALVAREKRIGVLLLCLFSFSLPFGALWFWLFPPDTGTYAEPSTEIFLYLVGWYSAGVSLIEAPLWVLLGLVFLSRARGSALGEAFRIRERENLKSARRLYERGLGLDDASVIDDLVSEDFRDPRRVSCCGKPGMKRVFSALWESYPDLSVSIEEQEAEGNLVRTRLTLSGTDRGGVLWYPPTGRHATFTADFVDRFSDGKLVEHSGRADTEGLLHQLGLTETPAPTEPQS
;
A
#
# COMPACT_ATOMS: atom_id res chain seq x y z
N MET A 1 6.17 29.83 9.13
CA MET A 1 5.15 28.84 8.72
C MET A 1 5.56 28.24 7.38
N GLU A 2 6.74 27.60 7.36
CA GLU A 2 7.56 27.46 6.15
C GLU A 2 8.08 26.00 6.01
N VAL A 3 7.22 25.04 6.33
CA VAL A 3 7.54 23.60 6.25
C VAL A 3 6.80 22.90 5.09
N THR A 4 5.92 23.61 4.38
CA THR A 4 5.00 23.00 3.41
C THR A 4 5.46 23.03 1.94
N ARG A 5 6.69 23.46 1.62
CA ARG A 5 7.14 23.58 0.21
C ARG A 5 8.23 22.60 -0.26
N VAL A 6 8.75 21.71 0.58
CA VAL A 6 9.87 20.83 0.19
C VAL A 6 9.44 19.45 -0.35
N VAL A 7 8.15 19.10 -0.33
CA VAL A 7 7.67 17.74 -0.69
C VAL A 7 7.38 17.55 -2.20
N HIS A 8 7.65 18.55 -3.06
CA HIS A 8 7.25 18.50 -4.48
C HIS A 8 8.35 18.45 -5.53
N ALA A 9 9.58 18.06 -5.19
CA ALA A 9 10.63 17.85 -6.19
C ALA A 9 11.16 16.41 -6.16
N GLY A 10 10.92 15.65 -7.24
CA GLY A 10 11.78 14.51 -7.60
C GLY A 10 11.19 13.09 -7.50
N VAL A 11 9.90 12.89 -7.77
CA VAL A 11 9.42 11.57 -8.24
C VAL A 11 8.93 11.78 -9.67
N SER A 12 9.80 11.49 -10.64
CA SER A 12 9.39 11.40 -12.04
C SER A 12 8.23 10.40 -12.12
N ALA A 13 7.07 10.89 -12.55
CA ALA A 13 5.82 10.14 -12.63
C ALA A 13 5.80 9.09 -13.77
N ALA A 14 6.97 8.70 -14.28
CA ALA A 14 7.12 7.92 -15.51
C ALA A 14 7.83 6.59 -15.24
N GLY A 15 7.22 5.77 -14.36
CA GLY A 15 7.62 4.38 -14.17
C GLY A 15 7.40 3.91 -12.74
N TRP A 16 6.27 3.23 -12.50
CA TRP A 16 5.87 2.55 -11.24
C TRP A 16 5.09 3.38 -10.20
N PRO A 17 3.97 2.85 -9.64
CA PRO A 17 3.92 1.64 -8.80
C PRO A 17 2.73 0.69 -9.10
N ARG A 18 2.28 0.55 -10.36
CA ARG A 18 1.08 -0.27 -10.68
C ARG A 18 1.26 -1.76 -10.38
N ALA A 19 2.40 -2.36 -10.77
CA ALA A 19 2.63 -3.79 -10.55
C ALA A 19 2.81 -4.17 -9.07
N LYS A 20 3.33 -3.23 -8.24
CA LYS A 20 3.44 -3.41 -6.79
C LYS A 20 2.09 -3.26 -6.09
N LEU A 21 1.27 -2.30 -6.51
CA LEU A 21 -0.08 -2.15 -5.99
C LEU A 21 -0.88 -3.45 -6.19
N LEU A 22 -0.74 -4.12 -7.34
CA LEU A 22 -1.40 -5.41 -7.60
C LEU A 22 -0.89 -6.59 -6.73
N ARG A 23 0.27 -6.44 -6.08
CA ARG A 23 0.79 -7.45 -5.14
C ARG A 23 0.31 -7.24 -3.71
N GLU A 24 -0.21 -6.06 -3.38
CA GLU A 24 -0.78 -5.78 -2.07
C GLU A 24 -2.13 -6.52 -1.92
N PRO A 25 -2.32 -7.39 -0.91
CA PRO A 25 -3.57 -8.13 -0.70
C PRO A 25 -4.80 -7.22 -0.58
N LEU A 26 -4.62 -6.02 -0.03
CA LEU A 26 -5.71 -5.04 0.10
C LEU A 26 -6.18 -4.46 -1.24
N SER A 27 -5.35 -4.50 -2.27
CA SER A 27 -5.78 -4.12 -3.62
C SER A 27 -6.79 -5.12 -4.18
N TRP A 28 -6.66 -6.40 -3.83
CA TRP A 28 -7.64 -7.43 -4.18
C TRP A 28 -8.93 -7.28 -3.39
N GLY A 29 -8.83 -6.95 -2.09
CA GLY A 29 -10.00 -6.56 -1.29
C GLY A 29 -10.74 -5.35 -1.88
N ALA A 30 -10.00 -4.32 -2.31
CA ALA A 30 -10.58 -3.15 -2.96
C ALA A 30 -11.26 -3.48 -4.30
N LEU A 31 -10.59 -4.29 -5.14
CA LEU A 31 -11.14 -4.73 -6.41
C LEU A 31 -12.41 -5.55 -6.22
N ALA A 32 -12.42 -6.49 -5.27
CA ALA A 32 -13.58 -7.29 -4.93
C ALA A 32 -14.75 -6.41 -4.45
N ALA A 33 -14.48 -5.39 -3.62
CA ALA A 33 -15.51 -4.45 -3.19
C ALA A 33 -16.11 -3.64 -4.35
N PHE A 34 -15.29 -3.16 -5.29
CA PHE A 34 -15.77 -2.41 -6.46
C PHE A 34 -16.54 -3.28 -7.46
N LEU A 35 -16.01 -4.47 -7.78
CA LEU A 35 -16.69 -5.42 -8.64
C LEU A 35 -17.99 -5.89 -8.00
N GLY A 36 -17.96 -6.14 -6.69
CA GLY A 36 -19.14 -6.57 -5.94
C GLY A 36 -20.24 -5.52 -5.92
N ALA A 37 -19.88 -4.26 -5.62
CA ALA A 37 -20.82 -3.15 -5.68
C ALA A 37 -21.40 -2.95 -7.09
N GLY A 38 -20.56 -3.00 -8.13
CA GLY A 38 -20.98 -2.77 -9.52
C GLY A 38 -21.86 -3.88 -10.09
N LEU A 39 -21.42 -5.13 -9.98
CA LEU A 39 -22.17 -6.30 -10.46
C LEU A 39 -23.42 -6.54 -9.63
N GLY A 40 -23.31 -6.38 -8.30
CA GLY A 40 -24.42 -6.54 -7.37
C GLY A 40 -25.52 -5.54 -7.66
N LEU A 41 -25.18 -4.25 -7.79
CA LEU A 41 -26.13 -3.20 -8.13
C LEU A 41 -26.74 -3.41 -9.53
N LEU A 42 -25.96 -3.89 -10.50
CA LEU A 42 -26.47 -4.22 -11.83
C LEU A 42 -27.53 -5.33 -11.76
N GLY A 43 -27.28 -6.39 -11.00
CA GLY A 43 -28.25 -7.47 -10.77
C GLY A 43 -29.52 -6.93 -10.11
N THR A 44 -29.36 -6.11 -9.07
CA THR A 44 -30.46 -5.45 -8.34
C THR A 44 -31.32 -4.58 -9.26
N ILE A 45 -30.72 -3.69 -10.05
CA ILE A 45 -31.45 -2.81 -10.99
C ILE A 45 -32.18 -3.65 -12.03
N ARG A 46 -31.52 -4.69 -12.56
CA ARG A 46 -32.11 -5.52 -13.61
C ARG A 46 -33.28 -6.34 -13.06
N ARG A 47 -33.18 -6.85 -11.82
CA ARG A 47 -34.29 -7.53 -11.15
C ARG A 47 -35.46 -6.58 -10.92
N ALA A 48 -35.20 -5.35 -10.46
CA ALA A 48 -36.22 -4.34 -10.26
C ALA A 48 -36.97 -3.98 -11.55
N ILE A 49 -36.29 -3.93 -12.70
CA ILE A 49 -36.91 -3.62 -14.00
C ILE A 49 -37.76 -4.79 -14.52
N LEU A 50 -37.30 -6.04 -14.33
CA LEU A 50 -37.97 -7.22 -14.88
C LEU A 50 -39.15 -7.70 -14.01
N GLY A 51 -39.10 -7.44 -12.70
CA GLY A 51 -40.09 -7.93 -11.72
C GLY A 51 -40.17 -9.45 -11.65
N ASP A 52 -41.15 -9.97 -10.91
CA ASP A 52 -41.43 -11.41 -10.77
C ASP A 52 -42.45 -11.91 -11.82
N SER A 53 -42.46 -11.34 -13.02
CA SER A 53 -43.47 -11.70 -14.03
C SER A 53 -43.25 -13.13 -14.54
N PHE A 54 -44.25 -14.01 -14.35
CA PHE A 54 -44.30 -15.38 -14.88
C PHE A 54 -44.20 -15.46 -16.42
N TYR A 55 -44.25 -14.33 -17.11
CA TYR A 55 -44.17 -14.22 -18.57
C TYR A 55 -42.77 -13.84 -19.09
N VAL A 56 -41.79 -13.63 -18.21
CA VAL A 56 -40.41 -13.35 -18.63
C VAL A 56 -39.71 -14.66 -18.96
N ASP A 57 -38.98 -14.67 -20.08
CA ASP A 57 -38.15 -15.79 -20.50
C ASP A 57 -37.16 -16.19 -19.37
N PRO A 58 -37.08 -17.48 -18.98
CA PRO A 58 -36.22 -17.95 -17.90
C PRO A 58 -34.73 -17.61 -18.08
N VAL A 59 -34.25 -17.54 -19.33
CA VAL A 59 -32.88 -17.14 -19.65
C VAL A 59 -32.68 -15.64 -19.39
N VAL A 60 -33.71 -14.83 -19.64
CA VAL A 60 -33.68 -13.38 -19.35
C VAL A 60 -33.64 -13.13 -17.85
N LEU A 61 -34.36 -13.93 -17.04
CA LEU A 61 -34.29 -13.92 -15.58
C LEU A 61 -32.94 -14.40 -15.06
N LEU A 62 -32.39 -15.50 -15.59
CA LEU A 62 -31.05 -15.97 -15.24
C LEU A 62 -29.99 -14.89 -15.43
N LEU A 63 -29.98 -14.28 -16.62
CA LEU A 63 -29.02 -13.23 -16.94
C LEU A 63 -29.21 -11.98 -16.05
N ALA A 64 -30.37 -11.82 -15.41
CA ALA A 64 -30.64 -10.76 -14.44
C ALA A 64 -30.10 -11.06 -13.04
N GLU A 65 -30.24 -12.30 -12.59
CA GLU A 65 -29.89 -12.71 -11.23
C GLU A 65 -28.40 -13.01 -11.07
N VAL A 66 -27.76 -13.64 -12.06
CA VAL A 66 -26.35 -14.06 -11.95
C VAL A 66 -25.39 -12.91 -11.63
N PRO A 67 -25.47 -11.72 -12.26
CA PRO A 67 -24.63 -10.59 -11.86
C PRO A 67 -24.81 -10.18 -10.39
N GLY A 68 -26.03 -10.34 -9.87
CA GLY A 68 -26.38 -10.02 -8.49
C GLY A 68 -25.69 -10.97 -7.50
N PHE A 69 -25.87 -12.28 -7.64
CA PHE A 69 -25.20 -13.31 -6.82
C PHE A 69 -23.67 -13.20 -6.89
N VAL A 70 -23.13 -13.02 -8.11
CA VAL A 70 -21.69 -12.84 -8.31
C VAL A 70 -21.20 -11.56 -7.64
N GLY A 71 -21.97 -10.48 -7.73
CA GLY A 71 -21.66 -9.21 -7.10
C GLY A 71 -21.66 -9.30 -5.57
N GLU A 72 -22.67 -9.93 -4.99
CA GLU A 72 -22.74 -10.14 -3.55
C GLU A 72 -21.60 -11.00 -3.04
N ALA A 73 -21.27 -12.10 -3.75
CA ALA A 73 -20.12 -12.93 -3.43
C ALA A 73 -18.81 -12.12 -3.43
N PHE A 74 -18.58 -11.25 -4.42
CA PHE A 74 -17.40 -10.37 -4.45
C PHE A 74 -17.41 -9.33 -3.33
N ALA A 75 -18.57 -8.71 -3.05
CA ALA A 75 -18.72 -7.74 -1.98
C ALA A 75 -18.38 -8.38 -0.62
N MET A 76 -18.95 -9.54 -0.33
CA MET A 76 -18.70 -10.29 0.91
C MET A 76 -17.26 -10.81 1.00
N ALA A 77 -16.68 -11.29 -0.11
CA ALA A 77 -15.29 -11.72 -0.16
C ALA A 77 -14.31 -10.56 0.13
N SER A 78 -14.69 -9.31 -0.16
CA SER A 78 -13.86 -8.14 0.15
C SER A 78 -13.58 -7.98 1.66
N LEU A 79 -14.43 -8.55 2.53
CA LEU A 79 -14.28 -8.52 3.99
C LEU A 79 -13.00 -9.23 4.47
N LEU A 80 -12.44 -10.15 3.67
CA LEU A 80 -11.12 -10.72 3.93
C LEU A 80 -10.02 -9.64 3.99
N GLY A 81 -10.19 -8.53 3.27
CA GLY A 81 -9.31 -7.36 3.38
C GLY A 81 -9.36 -6.70 4.76
N ALA A 82 -10.52 -6.65 5.41
CA ALA A 82 -10.65 -6.14 6.77
C ALA A 82 -9.95 -7.07 7.78
N VAL A 83 -10.10 -8.40 7.62
CA VAL A 83 -9.40 -9.39 8.44
C VAL A 83 -7.88 -9.27 8.28
N TYR A 84 -7.40 -9.12 7.05
CA TYR A 84 -5.98 -8.95 6.76
C TYR A 84 -5.36 -7.77 7.52
N LEU A 85 -6.05 -6.62 7.56
CA LEU A 85 -5.56 -5.42 8.25
C LEU A 85 -5.35 -5.61 9.75
N ILE A 86 -6.24 -6.37 10.38
CA ILE A 86 -6.29 -6.49 11.84
C ILE A 86 -5.63 -7.77 12.35
N TRP A 87 -5.34 -8.74 11.48
CA TRP A 87 -4.85 -10.07 11.84
C TRP A 87 -3.67 -10.06 12.83
N ASN A 88 -2.69 -9.20 12.59
CA ASN A 88 -1.48 -9.11 13.41
C ASN A 88 -1.72 -8.44 14.78
N VAL A 89 -2.83 -7.72 14.94
CA VAL A 89 -3.23 -7.03 16.17
C VAL A 89 -4.13 -7.93 17.05
N LEU A 90 -4.71 -8.98 16.47
CA LEU A 90 -5.64 -9.86 17.18
C LEU A 90 -4.91 -10.82 18.14
N GLY A 91 -5.30 -10.76 19.41
CA GLY A 91 -5.02 -11.80 20.42
C GLY A 91 -5.82 -13.09 20.19
N GLY A 92 -5.64 -14.09 21.04
CA GLY A 92 -6.23 -15.44 20.87
C GLY A 92 -7.75 -15.44 20.69
N THR A 93 -8.49 -14.69 21.51
CA THR A 93 -9.96 -14.56 21.40
C THR A 93 -10.38 -13.85 20.12
N GLY A 94 -9.65 -12.81 19.70
CA GLY A 94 -9.91 -12.09 18.45
C GLY A 94 -9.72 -12.98 17.22
N ARG A 95 -8.68 -13.82 17.21
CA ARG A 95 -8.46 -14.79 16.11
C ARG A 95 -9.59 -15.82 16.02
N ARG A 96 -10.09 -16.33 17.16
CA ARG A 96 -11.25 -17.23 17.17
C ARG A 96 -12.50 -16.57 16.57
N LEU A 97 -12.77 -15.31 16.93
CA LEU A 97 -13.89 -14.56 16.36
C LEU A 97 -13.70 -14.32 14.84
N ALA A 98 -12.47 -14.06 14.40
CA ALA A 98 -12.15 -13.96 12.98
C ALA A 98 -12.39 -15.29 12.24
N PHE A 99 -12.05 -16.42 12.85
CA PHE A 99 -12.35 -17.75 12.29
C PHE A 99 -13.86 -17.99 12.18
N VAL A 100 -14.65 -17.60 13.18
CA VAL A 100 -16.12 -17.68 13.08
C VAL A 100 -16.64 -16.85 11.90
N GLY A 101 -16.20 -15.58 11.79
CA GLY A 101 -16.59 -14.72 10.66
C GLY A 101 -16.18 -15.29 9.30
N MET A 102 -14.96 -15.84 9.17
CA MET A 102 -14.50 -16.47 7.93
C MET A 102 -15.25 -17.76 7.61
N ALA A 103 -15.61 -18.57 8.62
CA ALA A 103 -16.41 -19.78 8.43
C ALA A 103 -17.83 -19.43 7.97
N SER A 104 -18.46 -18.42 8.58
CA SER A 104 -19.75 -17.88 8.13
C SER A 104 -19.64 -17.33 6.71
N LEU A 105 -18.57 -16.62 6.36
CA LEU A 105 -18.35 -16.13 5.00
C LEU A 105 -18.24 -17.29 4.00
N ALA A 106 -17.51 -18.34 4.33
CA ALA A 106 -17.38 -19.51 3.47
C ALA A 106 -18.73 -20.22 3.24
N LEU A 107 -19.55 -20.33 4.29
CA LEU A 107 -20.91 -20.87 4.18
C LEU A 107 -21.81 -19.98 3.30
N LEU A 108 -21.70 -18.66 3.42
CA LEU A 108 -22.44 -17.71 2.57
C LEU A 108 -22.05 -17.91 1.09
N LEU A 109 -20.75 -17.90 0.79
CA LEU A 109 -20.24 -18.08 -0.57
C LEU A 109 -20.62 -19.45 -1.17
N MET A 110 -20.74 -20.48 -0.33
CA MET A 110 -21.27 -21.78 -0.76
C MET A 110 -22.77 -21.70 -1.09
N GLY A 111 -23.55 -20.97 -0.27
CA GLY A 111 -24.95 -20.66 -0.55
C GLY A 111 -25.12 -19.94 -1.88
N GLU A 112 -24.34 -18.88 -2.12
CA GLU A 112 -24.30 -18.14 -3.39
C GLU A 112 -24.03 -19.05 -4.59
N ALA A 113 -23.04 -19.95 -4.48
CA ALA A 113 -22.72 -20.90 -5.55
C ALA A 113 -23.88 -21.86 -5.85
N VAL A 114 -24.60 -22.33 -4.82
CA VAL A 114 -25.81 -23.14 -4.97
C VAL A 114 -26.96 -22.33 -5.57
N GLY A 115 -27.11 -21.05 -5.19
CA GLY A 115 -28.09 -20.13 -5.77
C GLY A 115 -27.88 -19.94 -7.27
N VAL A 116 -26.64 -19.72 -7.71
CA VAL A 116 -26.28 -19.65 -9.14
C VAL A 116 -26.58 -20.98 -9.85
N ALA A 117 -26.23 -22.12 -9.23
CA ALA A 117 -26.48 -23.44 -9.82
C ALA A 117 -27.99 -23.74 -9.93
N SER A 118 -28.78 -23.36 -8.94
CA SER A 118 -30.24 -23.44 -8.97
C SER A 118 -30.81 -22.56 -10.08
N SER A 119 -30.37 -21.30 -10.17
CA SER A 119 -30.82 -20.37 -11.22
C SER A 119 -30.54 -20.92 -12.62
N ILE A 120 -29.36 -21.51 -12.85
CA ILE A 120 -28.99 -22.17 -14.13
C ILE A 120 -29.88 -23.40 -14.37
N TYR A 121 -30.15 -24.19 -13.33
CA TYR A 121 -30.99 -25.38 -13.46
C TYR A 121 -32.42 -25.03 -13.89
N TRP A 122 -33.02 -24.01 -13.30
CA TRP A 122 -34.38 -23.57 -13.59
C TRP A 122 -34.52 -22.88 -14.95
N SER A 123 -33.46 -22.24 -15.42
CA SER A 123 -33.45 -21.52 -16.71
C SER A 123 -33.11 -22.40 -17.92
N THR A 124 -32.78 -23.67 -17.72
CA THR A 124 -32.39 -24.60 -18.80
C THR A 124 -33.41 -25.73 -19.00
N GLY A 125 -34.07 -25.75 -20.17
CA GLY A 125 -35.00 -26.79 -20.63
C GLY A 125 -36.49 -26.52 -20.35
N ASP A 126 -37.38 -27.42 -20.78
CA ASP A 126 -38.85 -27.31 -20.63
C ASP A 126 -39.35 -27.53 -19.18
N ARG A 127 -38.47 -27.41 -18.19
CA ARG A 127 -38.70 -27.74 -16.77
C ARG A 127 -39.59 -26.72 -16.05
N TRP A 128 -39.79 -25.56 -16.66
CA TRP A 128 -40.65 -24.49 -16.18
C TRP A 128 -42.15 -24.86 -16.21
N GLN A 129 -42.54 -25.95 -16.88
CA GLN A 129 -43.94 -26.40 -16.99
C GLN A 129 -44.44 -27.29 -15.82
N GLY A 130 -43.81 -27.19 -14.63
CA GLY A 130 -44.52 -27.45 -13.37
C GLY A 130 -44.31 -28.79 -12.64
N TYR A 131 -43.33 -29.62 -13.01
CA TYR A 131 -43.08 -30.90 -12.30
C TYR A 131 -41.60 -31.25 -12.03
N ALA A 132 -40.65 -30.38 -12.40
CA ALA A 132 -39.25 -30.61 -12.07
C ALA A 132 -38.95 -30.09 -10.67
N ALA A 133 -38.21 -30.85 -9.86
CA ALA A 133 -37.60 -30.38 -8.62
C ALA A 133 -36.09 -30.23 -8.85
N PHE A 134 -35.48 -29.19 -8.27
CA PHE A 134 -34.02 -29.12 -8.20
C PHE A 134 -33.49 -30.44 -7.59
N PRO A 135 -32.39 -31.02 -8.10
CA PRO A 135 -31.96 -32.38 -7.70
C PRO A 135 -31.68 -32.53 -6.19
N PHE A 136 -31.47 -31.40 -5.49
CA PHE A 136 -31.17 -31.33 -4.06
C PHE A 136 -32.03 -30.25 -3.38
N PRO A 137 -33.35 -30.45 -3.21
CA PRO A 137 -34.25 -29.40 -2.75
C PRO A 137 -33.92 -28.92 -1.32
N GLY A 138 -33.42 -29.82 -0.46
CA GLY A 138 -32.95 -29.43 0.88
C GLY A 138 -31.69 -28.55 0.85
N LEU A 139 -30.79 -28.79 -0.12
CA LEU A 139 -29.58 -27.97 -0.29
C LEU A 139 -29.93 -26.58 -0.83
N GLU A 140 -30.85 -26.52 -1.80
CA GLU A 140 -31.37 -25.26 -2.36
C GLU A 140 -32.06 -24.43 -1.29
N ALA A 141 -32.95 -25.02 -0.48
CA ALA A 141 -33.59 -24.33 0.62
C ALA A 141 -32.55 -23.80 1.63
N ALA A 142 -31.59 -24.65 2.03
CA ALA A 142 -30.52 -24.24 2.95
C ALA A 142 -29.65 -23.11 2.38
N ALA A 143 -29.37 -23.12 1.07
CA ALA A 143 -28.61 -22.08 0.39
C ALA A 143 -29.38 -20.75 0.38
N LEU A 144 -30.68 -20.77 0.09
CA LEU A 144 -31.53 -19.59 0.18
C LEU A 144 -31.51 -19.00 1.59
N TYR A 145 -31.69 -19.83 2.63
CA TYR A 145 -31.57 -19.37 4.01
C TYR A 145 -30.18 -18.78 4.34
N ALA A 146 -29.11 -19.36 3.79
CA ALA A 146 -27.76 -18.82 3.98
C ALA A 146 -27.60 -17.45 3.31
N ILE A 147 -28.03 -17.30 2.06
CA ILE A 147 -27.99 -16.02 1.34
C ILE A 147 -28.80 -14.96 2.10
N PHE A 148 -29.97 -15.31 2.61
CA PHE A 148 -30.84 -14.35 3.29
C PHE A 148 -30.42 -13.97 4.71
N PHE A 149 -29.94 -14.93 5.51
CA PHE A 149 -29.76 -14.70 6.96
C PHE A 149 -28.30 -14.65 7.40
N LEU A 150 -27.36 -15.11 6.56
CA LEU A 150 -25.96 -15.17 6.92
C LEU A 150 -25.17 -13.86 6.70
N PRO A 151 -25.50 -12.94 5.76
CA PRO A 151 -24.74 -11.69 5.59
C PRO A 151 -24.56 -10.89 6.89
N PRO A 152 -25.60 -10.72 7.75
CA PRO A 152 -25.42 -10.10 9.05
C PRO A 152 -24.49 -10.85 10.00
N VAL A 153 -24.56 -12.18 9.98
CA VAL A 153 -23.73 -13.07 10.81
C VAL A 153 -22.28 -12.99 10.37
N VAL A 154 -22.01 -12.71 9.10
CA VAL A 154 -20.68 -12.45 8.55
C VAL A 154 -20.17 -11.07 8.96
N LEU A 155 -21.01 -10.02 8.85
CA LEU A 155 -20.61 -8.64 9.12
C LEU A 155 -20.36 -8.35 10.61
N LEU A 156 -21.12 -8.96 11.51
CA LEU A 156 -21.01 -8.75 12.97
C LEU A 156 -19.59 -9.03 13.53
N PRO A 157 -18.99 -10.22 13.33
CA PRO A 157 -17.65 -10.50 13.85
C PRO A 157 -16.60 -9.55 13.24
N PHE A 158 -16.67 -9.24 11.95
CA PHE A 158 -15.71 -8.31 11.33
C PHE A 158 -15.87 -6.87 11.82
N THR A 159 -17.11 -6.43 12.07
CA THR A 159 -17.40 -5.13 12.69
C THR A 159 -16.79 -5.06 14.09
N ALA A 160 -17.05 -6.06 14.93
CA ALA A 160 -16.50 -6.14 16.28
C ALA A 160 -14.97 -6.13 16.28
N LEU A 161 -14.35 -6.91 15.38
CA LEU A 161 -12.89 -6.97 15.26
C LEU A 161 -12.30 -5.63 14.80
N ALA A 162 -12.90 -4.96 13.82
CA ALA A 162 -12.44 -3.66 13.34
C ALA A 162 -12.51 -2.59 14.45
N LEU A 163 -13.58 -2.58 15.25
CA LEU A 163 -13.73 -1.66 16.38
C LEU A 163 -12.71 -1.94 17.49
N VAL A 164 -12.48 -3.21 17.84
CA VAL A 164 -11.47 -3.62 18.83
C VAL A 164 -10.06 -3.27 18.38
N ALA A 165 -9.74 -3.45 17.09
CA ALA A 165 -8.46 -3.08 16.49
C ALA A 165 -8.26 -1.57 16.33
N ARG A 166 -9.19 -0.74 16.83
CA ARG A 166 -9.20 0.74 16.71
C ARG A 166 -9.26 1.24 15.26
N GLU A 167 -9.70 0.40 14.33
CA GLU A 167 -9.94 0.74 12.93
C GLU A 167 -11.32 1.39 12.75
N LYS A 168 -11.51 2.56 13.38
CA LYS A 168 -12.82 3.23 13.50
C LYS A 168 -13.54 3.43 12.16
N ARG A 169 -12.81 3.81 11.10
CA ARG A 169 -13.41 4.04 9.77
C ARG A 169 -14.01 2.76 9.18
N ILE A 170 -13.28 1.65 9.28
CA ILE A 170 -13.73 0.35 8.78
C ILE A 170 -14.86 -0.17 9.67
N GLY A 171 -14.72 -0.08 11.00
CA GLY A 171 -15.75 -0.51 11.93
C GLY A 171 -17.08 0.22 11.74
N VAL A 172 -17.06 1.54 11.52
CA VAL A 172 -18.29 2.30 11.23
C VAL A 172 -18.91 1.89 9.88
N LEU A 173 -18.11 1.73 8.83
CA LEU A 173 -18.61 1.27 7.52
C LEU A 173 -19.25 -0.12 7.61
N LEU A 174 -18.60 -1.06 8.29
CA LEU A 174 -19.14 -2.41 8.49
C LEU A 174 -20.39 -2.40 9.38
N LEU A 175 -20.44 -1.53 10.38
CA LEU A 175 -21.65 -1.34 11.20
C LEU A 175 -22.81 -0.77 10.37
N CYS A 176 -22.53 0.18 9.47
CA CYS A 176 -23.54 0.69 8.53
C CYS A 176 -24.03 -0.42 7.61
N LEU A 177 -23.13 -1.18 6.98
CA LEU A 177 -23.48 -2.33 6.13
C LEU A 177 -24.34 -3.33 6.90
N PHE A 178 -23.92 -3.74 8.09
CA PHE A 178 -24.69 -4.60 8.99
C PHE A 178 -26.09 -4.04 9.28
N SER A 179 -26.19 -2.73 9.52
CA SER A 179 -27.45 -2.05 9.82
C SER A 179 -28.34 -1.83 8.61
N PHE A 180 -27.85 -1.99 7.38
CA PHE A 180 -28.69 -1.97 6.18
C PHE A 180 -29.07 -3.40 5.77
N SER A 181 -28.20 -4.39 5.99
CA SER A 181 -28.49 -5.79 5.69
C SER A 181 -29.47 -6.45 6.68
N LEU A 182 -29.57 -6.01 7.94
CA LEU A 182 -30.48 -6.61 8.97
C LEU A 182 -31.92 -6.08 9.03
N PRO A 183 -32.16 -4.75 9.12
CA PRO A 183 -33.47 -4.24 9.51
C PRO A 183 -34.43 -4.12 8.34
N PHE A 184 -33.98 -3.80 7.12
CA PHE A 184 -34.91 -3.43 6.05
C PHE A 184 -35.75 -4.58 5.48
N GLY A 185 -35.32 -5.84 5.60
CA GLY A 185 -36.16 -6.97 5.16
C GLY A 185 -37.15 -7.50 6.19
N ALA A 186 -36.81 -7.48 7.48
CA ALA A 186 -37.75 -7.84 8.54
C ALA A 186 -38.78 -6.74 8.80
N LEU A 187 -38.40 -5.46 8.60
CA LEU A 187 -39.31 -4.31 8.73
C LEU A 187 -40.47 -4.41 7.73
N TRP A 188 -40.28 -5.02 6.55
CA TRP A 188 -41.33 -5.21 5.55
C TRP A 188 -42.47 -6.11 6.06
N PHE A 189 -42.15 -7.29 6.62
CA PHE A 189 -43.16 -8.18 7.21
C PHE A 189 -43.95 -7.52 8.35
N TRP A 190 -43.32 -6.53 9.01
CA TRP A 190 -43.96 -5.73 10.07
C TRP A 190 -44.79 -4.55 9.52
N LEU A 191 -44.31 -3.86 8.50
CA LEU A 191 -44.98 -2.71 7.90
C LEU A 191 -46.10 -3.11 6.93
N PHE A 192 -45.99 -4.30 6.31
CA PHE A 192 -46.88 -4.83 5.30
C PHE A 192 -47.19 -6.30 5.61
N PRO A 193 -48.12 -6.56 6.54
CA PRO A 193 -48.50 -7.92 6.94
C PRO A 193 -49.06 -8.72 5.75
N PRO A 194 -48.79 -10.04 5.65
CA PRO A 194 -49.23 -10.88 4.55
C PRO A 194 -50.75 -10.95 4.36
N ASP A 195 -51.53 -10.55 5.38
CA ASP A 195 -52.98 -10.59 5.38
C ASP A 195 -53.62 -9.41 4.62
N THR A 196 -52.86 -8.36 4.30
CA THR A 196 -53.30 -7.34 3.35
C THR A 196 -53.05 -7.88 1.95
N GLY A 197 -54.11 -8.36 1.29
CA GLY A 197 -54.08 -8.95 -0.07
C GLY A 197 -53.69 -7.98 -1.19
N THR A 198 -52.61 -7.24 -1.04
CA THR A 198 -52.05 -6.34 -2.03
C THR A 198 -50.91 -7.05 -2.73
N TYR A 199 -51.14 -7.49 -3.96
CA TYR A 199 -50.11 -7.32 -4.99
C TYR A 199 -49.62 -5.88 -4.83
N ALA A 200 -48.36 -5.70 -4.43
CA ALA A 200 -47.84 -4.37 -4.21
C ALA A 200 -47.95 -3.61 -5.55
N GLU A 201 -48.29 -2.32 -5.52
CA GLU A 201 -48.26 -1.52 -6.75
C GLU A 201 -46.88 -1.69 -7.41
N PRO A 202 -46.77 -1.73 -8.75
CA PRO A 202 -45.48 -1.95 -9.43
C PRO A 202 -44.37 -1.00 -8.97
N SER A 203 -44.71 0.24 -8.59
CA SER A 203 -43.78 1.21 -7.99
C SER A 203 -43.24 0.78 -6.63
N THR A 204 -44.05 0.11 -5.82
CA THR A 204 -43.67 -0.44 -4.52
C THR A 204 -42.79 -1.67 -4.70
N GLU A 205 -43.10 -2.57 -5.64
CA GLU A 205 -42.22 -3.72 -5.95
C GLU A 205 -40.83 -3.26 -6.42
N ILE A 206 -40.77 -2.31 -7.36
CA ILE A 206 -39.51 -1.73 -7.84
C ILE A 206 -38.70 -1.13 -6.69
N PHE A 207 -39.34 -0.38 -5.80
CA PHE A 207 -38.68 0.19 -4.63
C PHE A 207 -38.08 -0.89 -3.72
N LEU A 208 -38.80 -2.00 -3.51
CA LEU A 208 -38.34 -3.11 -2.67
C LEU A 208 -37.17 -3.88 -3.27
N TYR A 209 -37.14 -4.08 -4.58
CA TYR A 209 -35.97 -4.67 -5.23
C TYR A 209 -34.75 -3.76 -5.13
N LEU A 210 -34.92 -2.44 -5.25
CA LEU A 210 -33.80 -1.50 -5.24
C LEU A 210 -33.20 -1.28 -3.84
N VAL A 211 -34.05 -1.25 -2.81
CA VAL A 211 -33.68 -0.78 -1.46
C VAL A 211 -33.81 -1.87 -0.41
N GLY A 212 -34.65 -2.88 -0.64
CA GLY A 212 -34.99 -3.91 0.32
C GLY A 212 -34.31 -5.26 0.07
N TRP A 213 -34.74 -6.23 0.87
CA TRP A 213 -34.20 -7.60 0.99
C TRP A 213 -34.37 -8.47 -0.27
N TYR A 214 -35.20 -8.03 -1.23
CA TYR A 214 -35.39 -8.74 -2.51
C TYR A 214 -34.33 -8.38 -3.56
N SER A 215 -33.32 -7.57 -3.23
CA SER A 215 -32.22 -7.31 -4.15
C SER A 215 -31.54 -8.63 -4.54
N ALA A 216 -31.39 -8.88 -5.84
CA ALA A 216 -30.70 -10.06 -6.35
C ALA A 216 -29.18 -10.07 -6.04
N GLY A 217 -28.70 -9.09 -5.28
CA GLY A 217 -27.31 -8.87 -4.88
C GLY A 217 -27.23 -7.64 -3.99
N VAL A 218 -26.30 -6.72 -4.28
CA VAL A 218 -26.08 -5.49 -3.49
C VAL A 218 -27.19 -4.45 -3.71
N SER A 219 -27.79 -3.94 -2.63
CA SER A 219 -28.83 -2.91 -2.70
C SER A 219 -28.28 -1.52 -3.06
N LEU A 220 -29.16 -0.61 -3.49
CA LEU A 220 -28.79 0.77 -3.86
C LEU A 220 -28.17 1.54 -2.69
N ILE A 221 -28.56 1.24 -1.45
CA ILE A 221 -28.03 1.89 -0.25
C ILE A 221 -26.67 1.29 0.15
N GLU A 222 -26.48 -0.02 -0.05
CA GLU A 222 -25.24 -0.71 0.30
C GLU A 222 -24.12 -0.45 -0.71
N ALA A 223 -24.43 -0.27 -2.00
CA ALA A 223 -23.42 -0.13 -3.04
C ALA A 223 -22.40 1.01 -2.76
N PRO A 224 -22.83 2.23 -2.36
CA PRO A 224 -21.91 3.28 -1.93
C PRO A 224 -21.03 2.90 -0.74
N LEU A 225 -21.55 2.14 0.23
CA LEU A 225 -20.80 1.68 1.40
C LEU A 225 -19.70 0.68 1.01
N TRP A 226 -20.00 -0.24 0.10
CA TRP A 226 -19.01 -1.16 -0.47
C TRP A 226 -17.94 -0.42 -1.28
N VAL A 227 -18.32 0.59 -2.07
CA VAL A 227 -17.36 1.44 -2.78
C VAL A 227 -16.47 2.21 -1.79
N LEU A 228 -17.04 2.78 -0.73
CA LEU A 228 -16.27 3.46 0.31
C LEU A 228 -15.29 2.51 1.02
N LEU A 229 -15.71 1.28 1.32
CA LEU A 229 -14.84 0.25 1.87
C LEU A 229 -13.68 -0.06 0.91
N GLY A 230 -13.97 -0.22 -0.38
CA GLY A 230 -12.96 -0.42 -1.42
C GLY A 230 -11.97 0.74 -1.54
N LEU A 231 -12.45 2.00 -1.43
CA LEU A 231 -11.59 3.19 -1.41
C LEU A 231 -10.68 3.23 -0.18
N VAL A 232 -11.18 2.83 0.99
CA VAL A 232 -10.38 2.71 2.21
C VAL A 232 -9.27 1.67 2.01
N PHE A 233 -9.58 0.49 1.49
CA PHE A 233 -8.56 -0.53 1.21
C PHE A 233 -7.53 -0.07 0.18
N LEU A 234 -7.97 0.57 -0.91
CA LEU A 234 -7.06 1.10 -1.93
C LEU A 234 -6.14 2.19 -1.37
N SER A 235 -6.65 3.06 -0.49
CA SER A 235 -5.84 4.10 0.15
C SER A 235 -4.76 3.51 1.05
N ARG A 236 -5.09 2.45 1.80
CA ARG A 236 -4.14 1.70 2.65
C ARG A 236 -3.09 0.98 1.81
N ALA A 237 -3.51 0.29 0.75
CA ALA A 237 -2.61 -0.40 -0.17
C ALA A 237 -1.61 0.57 -0.82
N ARG A 238 -2.09 1.75 -1.27
CA ARG A 238 -1.23 2.81 -1.80
C ARG A 238 -0.23 3.32 -0.76
N GLY A 239 -0.67 3.57 0.47
CA GLY A 239 0.22 4.00 1.56
C GLY A 239 1.33 3.00 1.86
N SER A 240 0.99 1.71 1.96
CA SER A 240 1.95 0.62 2.16
C SER A 240 2.95 0.52 1.01
N ALA A 241 2.45 0.47 -0.23
CA ALA A 241 3.28 0.36 -1.42
C ALA A 241 4.23 1.56 -1.61
N LEU A 242 3.78 2.78 -1.30
CA LEU A 242 4.62 3.97 -1.31
C LEU A 242 5.69 3.92 -0.21
N GLY A 243 5.31 3.57 1.02
CA GLY A 243 6.25 3.43 2.14
C GLY A 243 7.34 2.40 1.86
N GLU A 244 6.99 1.25 1.30
CA GLU A 244 7.97 0.24 0.91
C GLU A 244 8.86 0.70 -0.25
N ALA A 245 8.31 1.44 -1.22
CA ALA A 245 9.12 2.03 -2.29
C ALA A 245 10.14 3.05 -1.74
N PHE A 246 9.75 3.89 -0.78
CA PHE A 246 10.67 4.79 -0.08
C PHE A 246 11.77 4.02 0.65
N ARG A 247 11.43 3.00 1.44
CA ARG A 247 12.42 2.18 2.16
C ARG A 247 13.39 1.45 1.22
N ILE A 248 12.92 0.97 0.07
CA ILE A 248 13.78 0.34 -0.93
C ILE A 248 14.77 1.36 -1.49
N ARG A 249 14.28 2.56 -1.85
CA ARG A 249 15.14 3.63 -2.36
C ARG A 249 16.14 4.13 -1.30
N GLU A 250 15.73 4.28 -0.05
CA GLU A 250 16.63 4.58 1.07
C GLU A 250 17.74 3.53 1.20
N ARG A 251 17.40 2.23 1.13
CA ARG A 251 18.42 1.15 1.15
C ARG A 251 19.35 1.20 -0.06
N GLU A 252 18.86 1.52 -1.25
CA GLU A 252 19.69 1.68 -2.45
C GLU A 252 20.65 2.87 -2.33
N ASN A 253 20.17 4.00 -1.78
CA ASN A 253 20.98 5.17 -1.51
C ASN A 253 22.06 4.88 -0.45
N LEU A 254 21.71 4.19 0.66
CA LEU A 254 22.67 3.73 1.67
C LEU A 254 23.78 2.88 1.07
N LYS A 255 23.40 1.87 0.26
CA LYS A 255 24.37 1.01 -0.43
C LYS A 255 25.27 1.80 -1.39
N SER A 256 24.71 2.78 -2.10
CA SER A 256 25.46 3.62 -3.03
C SER A 256 26.44 4.52 -2.29
N ALA A 257 26.03 5.20 -1.22
CA ALA A 257 26.90 6.00 -0.38
C ALA A 257 27.99 5.13 0.28
N ARG A 258 27.64 3.95 0.79
CA ARG A 258 28.63 2.99 1.32
C ARG A 258 29.66 2.59 0.26
N ARG A 259 29.22 2.25 -0.95
CA ARG A 259 30.13 1.90 -2.07
C ARG A 259 31.03 3.08 -2.42
N LEU A 260 30.51 4.31 -2.41
CA LEU A 260 31.28 5.53 -2.68
C LEU A 260 32.44 5.68 -1.68
N TYR A 261 32.20 5.49 -0.38
CA TYR A 261 33.25 5.67 0.63
C TYR A 261 34.16 4.45 0.79
N GLU A 262 33.63 3.23 0.89
CA GLU A 262 34.46 2.04 1.12
C GLU A 262 35.31 1.69 -0.10
N ARG A 263 34.73 1.73 -1.31
CA ARG A 263 35.47 1.39 -2.54
C ARG A 263 36.02 2.62 -3.23
N GLY A 264 35.17 3.62 -3.47
CA GLY A 264 35.60 4.82 -4.19
C GLY A 264 36.72 5.55 -3.45
N LEU A 265 36.48 5.90 -2.18
CA LEU A 265 37.48 6.59 -1.37
C LEU A 265 38.49 5.61 -0.75
N GLY A 266 38.02 4.53 -0.13
CA GLY A 266 38.88 3.63 0.66
C GLY A 266 39.80 2.72 -0.15
N LEU A 267 39.56 2.54 -1.45
CA LEU A 267 40.40 1.72 -2.34
C LEU A 267 40.88 2.49 -3.59
N ASP A 268 40.71 3.81 -3.62
CA ASP A 268 41.01 4.68 -4.76
C ASP A 268 40.35 4.24 -6.09
N ASP A 269 39.14 3.65 -6.03
CA ASP A 269 38.43 3.17 -7.22
C ASP A 269 37.58 4.27 -7.87
N ALA A 270 38.20 5.04 -8.76
CA ALA A 270 37.54 6.13 -9.49
C ALA A 270 36.36 5.68 -10.37
N SER A 271 36.25 4.38 -10.73
CA SER A 271 35.12 3.88 -11.54
C SER A 271 33.79 3.97 -10.79
N VAL A 272 33.82 3.89 -9.46
CA VAL A 272 32.63 4.07 -8.60
C VAL A 272 32.04 5.47 -8.77
N ILE A 273 32.88 6.48 -8.99
CA ILE A 273 32.43 7.86 -9.18
C ILE A 273 31.70 7.99 -10.53
N ASP A 274 32.20 7.34 -11.58
CA ASP A 274 31.55 7.36 -12.90
C ASP A 274 30.15 6.73 -12.86
N ASP A 275 30.01 5.68 -12.06
CA ASP A 275 28.76 4.94 -11.85
C ASP A 275 27.76 5.66 -10.95
N LEU A 276 28.20 6.36 -9.91
CA LEU A 276 27.30 6.83 -8.85
C LEU A 276 27.08 8.34 -8.85
N VAL A 277 28.01 9.13 -9.38
CA VAL A 277 27.95 10.59 -9.29
C VAL A 277 27.27 11.16 -10.54
N SER A 278 26.37 12.12 -10.33
CA SER A 278 25.71 12.86 -11.40
C SER A 278 26.69 13.81 -12.10
N GLU A 279 26.45 14.08 -13.39
CA GLU A 279 27.19 15.16 -14.09
C GLU A 279 26.90 16.52 -13.46
N ASP A 280 25.70 16.72 -12.92
CA ASP A 280 25.27 17.94 -12.24
C ASP A 280 25.67 17.99 -10.76
N PHE A 281 26.56 17.10 -10.31
CA PHE A 281 26.99 17.02 -8.93
C PHE A 281 27.59 18.35 -8.42
N ARG A 282 27.25 18.73 -7.18
CA ARG A 282 27.77 19.94 -6.53
C ARG A 282 28.21 19.68 -5.09
N ASP A 283 29.32 20.28 -4.70
CA ASP A 283 29.68 20.51 -3.30
C ASP A 283 29.49 22.00 -2.99
N PRO A 284 28.48 22.40 -2.19
CA PRO A 284 28.24 23.81 -1.87
C PRO A 284 29.40 24.52 -1.18
N ARG A 285 30.31 23.78 -0.53
CA ARG A 285 31.48 24.34 0.17
C ARG A 285 32.72 24.38 -0.71
N ARG A 286 32.76 23.58 -1.77
CA ARG A 286 33.84 23.53 -2.75
C ARG A 286 33.27 23.85 -4.12
N VAL A 287 33.04 25.13 -4.37
CA VAL A 287 32.45 25.63 -5.64
C VAL A 287 33.27 25.21 -6.87
N SER A 288 34.56 24.90 -6.72
CA SER A 288 35.44 24.40 -7.79
C SER A 288 35.36 22.88 -8.04
N CYS A 289 34.62 22.15 -7.19
CA CYS A 289 34.37 20.71 -7.26
C CYS A 289 32.96 20.44 -7.78
N CYS A 290 32.74 20.71 -9.07
CA CYS A 290 31.50 20.36 -9.77
C CYS A 290 31.68 19.09 -10.61
N GLY A 291 30.61 18.29 -10.70
CA GLY A 291 30.53 17.07 -11.49
C GLY A 291 31.47 15.96 -11.02
N LYS A 292 31.49 14.87 -11.78
CA LYS A 292 32.39 13.73 -11.56
C LYS A 292 33.88 14.12 -11.50
N PRO A 293 34.40 15.02 -12.37
CA PRO A 293 35.81 15.42 -12.30
C PRO A 293 36.16 16.18 -11.01
N GLY A 294 35.20 16.90 -10.43
CA GLY A 294 35.35 17.55 -9.14
C GLY A 294 35.55 16.54 -8.01
N MET A 295 34.68 15.53 -7.94
CA MET A 295 34.78 14.47 -6.93
C MET A 295 36.08 13.65 -7.08
N LYS A 296 36.45 13.26 -8.31
CA LYS A 296 37.71 12.54 -8.58
C LYS A 296 38.93 13.29 -8.06
N ARG A 297 39.00 14.61 -8.31
CA ARG A 297 40.09 15.45 -7.80
C ARG A 297 40.17 15.46 -6.27
N VAL A 298 39.04 15.44 -5.57
CA VAL A 298 39.02 15.40 -4.10
C VAL A 298 39.55 14.06 -3.59
N PHE A 299 39.15 12.95 -4.20
CA PHE A 299 39.60 11.62 -3.79
C PHE A 299 41.10 11.44 -4.05
N SER A 300 41.57 11.82 -5.25
CA SER A 300 43.00 11.76 -5.60
C SER A 300 43.85 12.64 -4.69
N ALA A 301 43.41 13.87 -4.38
CA ALA A 301 44.15 14.74 -3.46
C ALA A 301 44.27 14.13 -2.05
N LEU A 302 43.25 13.42 -1.57
CA LEU A 302 43.32 12.76 -0.27
C LEU A 302 44.31 11.59 -0.28
N TRP A 303 44.35 10.80 -1.35
CA TRP A 303 45.33 9.72 -1.53
C TRP A 303 46.76 10.21 -1.75
N GLU A 304 46.95 11.36 -2.40
CA GLU A 304 48.25 12.01 -2.50
C GLU A 304 48.76 12.44 -1.10
N SER A 305 47.90 13.01 -0.26
CA SER A 305 48.20 13.35 1.13
C SER A 305 48.46 12.12 2.00
N TYR A 306 47.64 11.08 1.87
CA TYR A 306 47.64 9.87 2.69
C TYR A 306 47.71 8.60 1.81
N PRO A 307 48.90 8.17 1.34
CA PRO A 307 49.03 7.00 0.46
C PRO A 307 48.70 5.66 1.13
N ASP A 308 48.50 5.64 2.44
CA ASP A 308 48.07 4.51 3.27
C ASP A 308 46.70 4.76 3.91
N LEU A 309 45.84 5.54 3.24
CA LEU A 309 44.50 5.90 3.70
C LEU A 309 43.64 4.66 4.02
N SER A 310 43.02 4.66 5.19
CA SER A 310 41.99 3.72 5.60
C SER A 310 40.69 4.47 5.90
N VAL A 311 39.56 3.89 5.47
CA VAL A 311 38.21 4.44 5.63
C VAL A 311 37.34 3.43 6.36
N SER A 312 36.71 3.84 7.46
CA SER A 312 35.71 3.07 8.20
C SER A 312 34.40 3.85 8.29
N ILE A 313 33.27 3.22 7.97
CA ILE A 313 31.95 3.83 8.18
C ILE A 313 31.47 3.44 9.58
N GLU A 314 31.32 4.42 10.45
CA GLU A 314 30.87 4.23 11.83
C GLU A 314 29.35 4.20 11.92
N GLU A 315 28.69 5.10 11.20
CA GLU A 315 27.24 5.24 11.23
C GLU A 315 26.72 5.70 9.86
N GLN A 316 25.57 5.16 9.47
CA GLN A 316 24.91 5.58 8.24
C GLN A 316 23.39 5.50 8.37
N GLU A 317 22.71 6.59 8.03
CA GLU A 317 21.26 6.70 8.06
C GLU A 317 20.74 7.37 6.78
N ALA A 318 19.51 7.04 6.39
CA ALA A 318 18.86 7.63 5.24
C ALA A 318 17.50 8.21 5.63
N GLU A 319 17.20 9.37 5.06
CA GLU A 319 15.91 10.06 5.19
C GLU A 319 15.46 10.47 3.78
N GLY A 320 14.63 9.64 3.16
CA GLY A 320 14.23 9.77 1.76
C GLY A 320 15.42 9.73 0.80
N ASN A 321 15.77 10.90 0.25
CA ASN A 321 16.86 11.05 -0.74
C ASN A 321 18.18 11.54 -0.11
N LEU A 322 18.21 11.78 1.20
CA LEU A 322 19.42 12.18 1.91
C LEU A 322 20.02 10.98 2.64
N VAL A 323 21.33 10.84 2.56
CA VAL A 323 22.09 9.88 3.35
C VAL A 323 23.07 10.65 4.21
N ARG A 324 23.05 10.41 5.52
CA ARG A 324 24.07 10.91 6.44
C ARG A 324 25.04 9.78 6.74
N THR A 325 26.33 10.02 6.51
CA THR A 325 27.39 9.04 6.77
C THR A 325 28.40 9.67 7.72
N ARG A 326 28.64 9.01 8.86
CA ARG A 326 29.79 9.29 9.72
C ARG A 326 30.88 8.27 9.42
N LEU A 327 32.08 8.75 9.17
CA LEU A 327 33.22 7.90 8.86
C LEU A 327 34.47 8.34 9.62
N THR A 328 35.35 7.37 9.85
CA THR A 328 36.69 7.54 10.41
C THR A 328 37.70 7.34 9.28
N LEU A 329 38.62 8.28 9.15
CA LEU A 329 39.73 8.26 8.21
C LEU A 329 41.03 8.14 9.01
N SER A 330 41.97 7.31 8.54
CA SER A 330 43.31 7.27 9.11
C SER A 330 44.39 7.08 8.06
N GLY A 331 45.59 7.58 8.33
CA GLY A 331 46.71 7.48 7.40
C GLY A 331 47.93 8.26 7.87
N THR A 332 49.04 8.09 7.16
CA THR A 332 50.30 8.80 7.36
C THR A 332 50.41 9.97 6.39
N ASP A 333 50.57 11.18 6.92
CA ASP A 333 50.69 12.40 6.11
C ASP A 333 52.04 12.43 5.35
N ARG A 334 51.99 12.13 4.05
CA ARG A 334 53.14 12.11 3.13
C ARG A 334 53.07 13.14 2.01
N GLY A 335 51.86 13.64 1.70
CA GLY A 335 51.66 14.69 0.69
C GLY A 335 51.40 16.08 1.26
N GLY A 336 51.33 16.23 2.59
CA GLY A 336 50.94 17.48 3.24
C GLY A 336 49.43 17.58 3.39
N VAL A 337 48.98 18.52 4.23
CA VAL A 337 47.56 18.80 4.45
C VAL A 337 47.31 20.29 4.33
N LEU A 338 46.26 20.67 3.59
CA LEU A 338 45.95 22.07 3.29
C LEU A 338 47.16 22.81 2.68
N TRP A 339 47.71 23.79 3.38
CA TRP A 339 48.90 24.56 2.96
C TRP A 339 50.17 24.15 3.74
N TYR A 340 50.11 23.12 4.58
CA TYR A 340 51.27 22.66 5.36
C TYR A 340 52.06 21.57 4.61
N PRO A 341 53.40 21.56 4.75
CA PRO A 341 54.23 20.49 4.20
C PRO A 341 53.96 19.15 4.90
N PRO A 342 54.32 18.01 4.27
CA PRO A 342 54.14 16.69 4.86
C PRO A 342 54.91 16.53 6.17
N THR A 343 54.25 15.99 7.17
CA THR A 343 54.79 15.82 8.53
C THR A 343 55.34 14.42 8.79
N GLY A 344 54.95 13.42 7.99
CA GLY A 344 55.28 12.01 8.19
C GLY A 344 54.58 11.36 9.40
N ARG A 345 53.64 12.06 10.05
CA ARG A 345 52.91 11.57 11.22
C ARG A 345 51.65 10.82 10.81
N HIS A 346 51.28 9.82 11.60
CA HIS A 346 49.99 9.15 11.48
C HIS A 346 48.91 9.96 12.21
N ALA A 347 47.74 10.09 11.59
CA ALA A 347 46.58 10.74 12.18
C ALA A 347 45.29 9.97 11.91
N THR A 348 44.34 10.07 12.84
CA THR A 348 42.99 9.52 12.73
C THR A 348 41.98 10.63 12.96
N PHE A 349 41.06 10.85 12.03
CA PHE A 349 40.08 11.93 12.10
C PHE A 349 38.71 11.49 11.59
N THR A 350 37.66 12.09 12.15
CA THR A 350 36.28 11.77 11.79
C THR A 350 35.74 12.76 10.76
N ALA A 351 34.76 12.31 9.97
CA ALA A 351 33.99 13.19 9.09
C ALA A 351 32.51 12.81 9.10
N ASP A 352 31.66 13.82 9.09
CA ASP A 352 30.22 13.71 8.93
C ASP A 352 29.83 14.28 7.57
N PHE A 353 29.26 13.45 6.71
CA PHE A 353 28.80 13.80 5.37
C PHE A 353 27.30 13.61 5.20
N VAL A 354 26.72 14.46 4.38
CA VAL A 354 25.33 14.45 3.95
C VAL A 354 25.31 14.44 2.42
N ASP A 355 24.85 13.33 1.87
CA ASP A 355 24.80 13.04 0.45
C ASP A 355 23.34 13.10 -0.04
N ARG A 356 23.07 13.90 -1.06
CA ARG A 356 21.75 13.97 -1.72
C ARG A 356 21.77 13.14 -2.99
N PHE A 357 20.79 12.26 -3.11
CA PHE A 357 20.56 11.45 -4.31
C PHE A 357 19.35 11.95 -5.12
N SER A 358 19.47 11.89 -6.44
CA SER A 358 18.35 12.03 -7.38
C SER A 358 18.48 10.97 -8.46
N ASP A 359 17.39 10.27 -8.76
CA ASP A 359 17.35 9.21 -9.77
C ASP A 359 18.48 8.17 -9.64
N GLY A 360 18.82 7.83 -8.38
CA GLY A 360 19.88 6.86 -8.06
C GLY A 360 21.32 7.38 -8.22
N LYS A 361 21.50 8.67 -8.50
CA LYS A 361 22.81 9.33 -8.62
C LYS A 361 23.03 10.35 -7.50
N LEU A 362 24.26 10.47 -7.03
CA LEU A 362 24.68 11.52 -6.11
C LEU A 362 24.69 12.88 -6.84
N VAL A 363 23.88 13.83 -6.38
CA VAL A 363 23.76 15.17 -6.97
C VAL A 363 24.33 16.26 -6.08
N GLU A 364 24.46 16.02 -4.79
CA GLU A 364 25.00 16.99 -3.84
C GLU A 364 25.74 16.27 -2.73
N HIS A 365 26.86 16.83 -2.30
CA HIS A 365 27.61 16.37 -1.14
C HIS A 365 27.92 17.56 -0.26
N SER A 366 27.77 17.40 1.05
CA SER A 366 28.15 18.41 2.02
C SER A 366 28.59 17.76 3.33
N GLY A 367 29.55 18.33 4.03
CA GLY A 367 29.93 17.82 5.34
C GLY A 367 31.22 18.40 5.90
N ARG A 368 31.62 17.95 7.08
CA ARG A 368 32.80 18.43 7.82
C ARG A 368 33.66 17.25 8.24
N ALA A 369 34.96 17.43 8.11
CA ALA A 369 35.95 16.62 8.80
C ALA A 369 36.44 17.37 10.05
N ASP A 370 36.86 16.64 11.08
CA ASP A 370 37.51 17.16 12.28
C ASP A 370 38.92 17.68 11.95
N THR A 371 38.95 18.84 11.30
CA THR A 371 40.17 19.46 10.80
C THR A 371 41.03 19.98 11.95
N GLU A 372 40.42 20.46 13.03
CA GLU A 372 41.16 20.94 14.20
C GLU A 372 41.84 19.79 14.94
N GLY A 373 41.12 18.69 15.19
CA GLY A 373 41.69 17.48 15.77
C GLY A 373 42.78 16.87 14.89
N LEU A 374 42.61 16.90 13.56
CA LEU A 374 43.63 16.50 12.61
C LEU A 374 44.91 17.35 12.72
N LEU A 375 44.79 18.68 12.66
CA LEU A 375 45.94 19.59 12.75
C LEU A 375 46.68 19.43 14.09
N HIS A 376 45.96 19.24 15.18
CA HIS A 376 46.56 18.97 16.49
C HIS A 376 47.40 17.68 16.50
N GLN A 377 46.90 16.58 15.92
CA GLN A 377 47.64 15.31 15.81
C GLN A 377 48.90 15.43 14.96
N LEU A 378 48.85 16.24 13.89
CA LEU A 378 50.00 16.50 13.03
C LEU A 378 51.00 17.49 13.67
N GLY A 379 50.67 18.12 14.81
CA GLY A 379 51.50 19.13 15.47
C GLY A 379 51.49 20.48 14.77
N LEU A 380 50.43 20.77 14.02
CA LEU A 380 50.24 21.97 13.18
C LEU A 380 49.29 22.96 13.87
N THR A 381 49.54 23.24 15.15
CA THR A 381 48.67 24.07 16.01
C THR A 381 48.87 25.58 15.81
N GLU A 382 49.88 26.00 15.05
CA GLU A 382 50.14 27.40 14.70
C GLU A 382 50.03 27.60 13.18
N THR A 383 49.26 28.62 12.76
CA THR A 383 49.26 29.04 11.36
C THR A 383 50.65 29.58 11.03
N PRO A 384 51.38 29.04 10.04
CA PRO A 384 52.66 29.60 9.67
C PRO A 384 52.38 31.00 9.12
N ALA A 385 53.13 31.98 9.58
CA ALA A 385 53.09 33.32 9.01
C ALA A 385 53.21 33.22 7.48
N PRO A 386 52.46 34.02 6.71
CA PRO A 386 52.52 33.96 5.26
C PRO A 386 53.97 34.12 4.83
N THR A 387 54.48 33.15 4.09
CA THR A 387 55.83 33.21 3.53
C THR A 387 55.85 34.40 2.59
N GLU A 388 56.48 35.50 3.00
CA GLU A 388 56.75 36.62 2.11
C GLU A 388 57.53 36.08 0.90
N PRO A 389 57.14 36.45 -0.34
CA PRO A 389 57.91 36.08 -1.51
C PRO A 389 59.33 36.66 -1.35
N GLN A 390 60.33 35.79 -1.41
CA GLN A 390 61.71 36.25 -1.49
C GLN A 390 61.86 37.07 -2.79
N SER A 391 62.37 38.29 -2.57
CA SER A 391 62.56 39.43 -3.48
C SER A 391 62.84 39.15 -4.94
#